data_AF-A0A1L8QMX0-F1
#
_entry.id   AF-A0A1L8QMX0-F1
#
_cell.length_a   1.000
_cell.length_b   1.000
_cell.length_c   1.000
_cell.angle_alpha   90.00
_cell.angle_beta   90.00
_cell.angle_gamma   90.00
#
_symmetry.space_group_name_H-M   'P 1'
#
loop_
_entity.id
_entity.type
_entity.pdbx_description
1 polymer ?
#
loop_
_entity_poly.entity_id
_entity_poly.type
_entity_poly.pdbx_seq_one_letter_code
_entity_poly.pdbx_strand_id
1 'polypeptide(L)'
;MGNVAYYNESVHNKYSSIRINSAMLILRPLKRNEVSDSYMEAVLRGNILDMFMKKNHVGSAQPHITKRDFSSLKVNIPNTFEEQQKIGAFFQSLDDTIALHQQALDTLKLLKKSLLQKMFV
;
A
#
# COMPACT_ATOMS: atom_id res chain seq x y z
N MET A 1 -1.03 -2.65 -12.44
CA MET A 1 -0.79 -3.48 -11.24
C MET A 1 0.08 -2.65 -10.31
N GLY A 2 -0.24 -2.53 -9.02
CA GLY A 2 0.50 -1.60 -8.13
C GLY A 2 -0.21 -1.18 -6.85
N ASN A 3 -1.47 -1.55 -6.64
CA ASN A 3 -2.15 -1.32 -5.38
C ASN A 3 -1.90 -2.49 -4.44
N VAL A 4 -1.34 -2.19 -3.27
CA VAL A 4 -1.18 -3.13 -2.16
C VAL A 4 -2.26 -2.83 -1.14
N ALA A 5 -2.87 -3.88 -0.61
CA ALA A 5 -3.85 -3.77 0.46
C ALA A 5 -3.50 -4.77 1.54
N TYR A 6 -3.56 -4.32 2.80
CA TYR A 6 -3.42 -5.18 3.95
C TYR A 6 -4.81 -5.59 4.47
N TYR A 7 -5.04 -6.90 4.57
CA TYR A 7 -6.27 -7.44 5.14
C TYR A 7 -6.10 -7.62 6.65
N ASN A 8 -6.69 -6.71 7.42
CA ASN A 8 -6.64 -6.70 8.89
C ASN A 8 -8.05 -6.84 9.51
N GLU A 9 -8.11 -6.77 10.83
CA GLU A 9 -9.36 -6.88 11.59
C GLU A 9 -10.39 -5.80 11.21
N SER A 10 -9.95 -4.59 10.85
CA SER A 10 -10.90 -3.53 10.48
C SER A 10 -11.60 -3.85 9.16
N VAL A 11 -10.89 -4.45 8.20
CA VAL A 11 -11.48 -4.94 6.95
C VAL A 11 -12.37 -6.16 7.22
N HIS A 12 -11.94 -7.09 8.08
CA HIS A 12 -12.73 -8.25 8.47
C HIS A 12 -14.07 -7.85 9.11
N ASN A 13 -14.05 -6.91 10.05
CA ASN A 13 -15.23 -6.46 10.76
C ASN A 13 -16.21 -5.67 9.86
N LYS A 14 -15.68 -5.00 8.83
CA LYS A 14 -16.49 -4.20 7.90
C LYS A 14 -17.17 -5.03 6.81
N TYR A 15 -16.59 -6.16 6.41
CA TYR A 15 -17.08 -6.96 5.28
C TYR A 15 -17.24 -8.43 5.67
N SER A 16 -18.47 -8.95 5.65
CA SER A 16 -18.79 -10.35 5.98
C SER A 16 -18.23 -11.37 4.99
N SER A 17 -17.95 -10.96 3.76
CA SER A 17 -17.29 -11.78 2.74
C SER A 17 -16.48 -10.91 1.78
N ILE A 18 -15.33 -11.43 1.35
CA ILE A 18 -14.43 -10.74 0.42
C ILE A 18 -14.05 -11.69 -0.70
N ARG A 19 -14.10 -11.18 -1.94
CA ARG A 19 -13.60 -11.87 -3.12
C ARG A 19 -12.41 -11.10 -3.66
N ILE A 20 -11.38 -11.83 -4.08
CA ILE A 20 -10.25 -11.27 -4.81
C ILE A 20 -10.31 -11.72 -6.27
N ASN A 21 -9.84 -10.85 -7.18
CA ASN A 21 -9.74 -11.19 -8.60
C ASN A 21 -8.55 -12.13 -8.83
N SER A 22 -8.61 -12.96 -9.89
CA SER A 22 -7.53 -13.86 -10.31
C SER A 22 -6.19 -13.18 -10.62
N ALA A 23 -6.20 -11.86 -10.88
CA ALA A 23 -5.02 -11.04 -11.10
C ALA A 23 -4.37 -10.53 -9.79
N MET A 24 -4.88 -10.93 -8.62
CA MET A 24 -4.31 -10.58 -7.31
C MET A 24 -3.45 -11.71 -6.76
N LEU A 25 -2.34 -11.33 -6.12
CA LEU A 25 -1.47 -12.26 -5.39
C LEU A 25 -1.74 -12.12 -3.88
N ILE A 26 -2.05 -13.24 -3.22
CA ILE A 26 -2.11 -13.28 -1.75
C ILE A 26 -0.71 -13.60 -1.24
N LEU A 27 -0.18 -12.71 -0.40
CA LEU A 27 1.01 -12.96 0.39
C LEU A 27 0.57 -13.39 1.79
N ARG A 28 1.10 -14.52 2.25
CA ARG A 28 0.84 -15.04 3.59
C ARG A 28 2.16 -15.42 4.25
N PRO A 29 2.46 -14.91 5.46
CA PRO A 29 3.66 -15.29 6.18
C PRO A 29 3.61 -16.80 6.51
N LEU A 30 4.74 -17.49 6.33
CA LEU A 30 4.85 -18.93 6.62
C LEU A 30 5.00 -19.18 8.13
N LYS A 31 5.68 -18.28 8.84
CA LYS A 31 5.83 -18.32 10.29
C LYS A 31 5.32 -17.03 10.90
N ARG A 32 4.75 -17.14 12.09
CA ARG A 32 4.34 -15.96 12.88
C ARG A 32 5.58 -15.22 13.37
N ASN A 33 5.49 -13.89 13.41
CA ASN A 33 6.49 -12.99 13.96
C ASN A 33 7.88 -13.04 13.29
N GLU A 34 7.98 -13.60 12.08
CA GLU A 34 9.21 -13.56 11.27
C GLU A 34 9.31 -12.25 10.51
N VAL A 35 8.17 -11.78 9.99
CA VAL A 35 8.05 -10.51 9.26
C VAL A 35 6.85 -9.75 9.78
N SER A 36 7.05 -8.48 10.13
CA SER A 36 5.96 -7.59 10.52
C SER A 36 5.09 -7.25 9.30
N ASP A 37 3.78 -7.36 9.44
CA ASP A 37 2.83 -7.04 8.37
C ASP A 37 2.89 -5.57 7.96
N SER A 38 3.00 -4.66 8.94
CA SER A 38 3.12 -3.20 8.68
C SER A 38 4.41 -2.84 7.96
N TYR A 39 5.50 -3.57 8.27
CA TYR A 39 6.77 -3.40 7.57
C TYR A 39 6.67 -3.90 6.13
N MET A 40 6.13 -5.10 5.93
CA MET A 40 5.97 -5.68 4.59
C MET A 40 5.05 -4.81 3.72
N GLU A 41 3.97 -4.26 4.29
CA GLU A 41 3.12 -3.28 3.61
C GLU A 41 3.91 -2.05 3.15
N ALA A 42 4.70 -1.43 4.05
CA ALA A 42 5.52 -0.28 3.72
C ALA A 42 6.54 -0.58 2.60
N VAL A 43 7.19 -1.75 2.66
CA VAL A 43 8.13 -2.19 1.62
C VAL A 43 7.44 -2.38 0.26
N LEU A 44 6.29 -3.04 0.23
CA LEU A 44 5.56 -3.34 -1.01
C LEU A 44 4.93 -2.09 -1.64
N ARG A 45 4.54 -1.11 -0.82
CA ARG A 45 4.11 0.22 -1.28
C ARG A 45 5.26 1.07 -1.81
N GLY A 46 6.49 0.75 -1.44
CA GLY A 46 7.69 1.39 -1.97
C GLY A 46 8.00 1.00 -3.43
N ASN A 47 9.10 1.52 -3.95
CA ASN A 47 9.48 1.38 -5.36
C ASN A 47 10.02 -0.01 -5.74
N ILE A 48 9.94 -1.00 -4.83
CA ILE A 48 10.57 -2.31 -5.03
C ILE A 48 9.94 -3.08 -6.20
N LEU A 49 8.61 -3.01 -6.34
CA LEU A 49 7.90 -3.65 -7.44
C LEU A 49 8.21 -2.96 -8.77
N ASP A 50 8.20 -1.64 -8.80
CA ASP A 50 8.53 -0.87 -10.00
C ASP A 50 9.97 -1.13 -10.46
N MET A 51 10.91 -1.18 -9.52
CA MET A 51 12.31 -1.47 -9.78
C MET A 51 12.48 -2.89 -10.33
N PHE A 52 11.77 -3.86 -9.75
CA PHE A 52 11.75 -5.23 -10.24
C PHE A 52 11.19 -5.31 -11.66
N MET A 53 10.11 -4.60 -11.96
CA MET A 53 9.49 -4.58 -13.28
C MET A 53 10.40 -3.98 -14.36
N LYS A 54 11.08 -2.87 -14.02
CA LYS A 54 12.06 -2.23 -14.90
C LYS A 54 13.24 -3.16 -15.18
N LYS A 55 13.78 -3.83 -14.17
CA LYS A 55 14.94 -4.72 -14.31
C LYS A 55 14.65 -5.96 -15.16
N ASN A 56 13.47 -6.54 -14.99
CA ASN A 56 13.10 -7.77 -15.71
C ASN A 56 12.54 -7.52 -17.12
N HIS A 57 12.60 -6.28 -17.62
CA HIS A 57 12.14 -5.90 -18.96
C HIS A 57 10.78 -6.55 -19.29
N VAL A 58 9.79 -6.38 -18.41
CA VAL A 58 8.43 -6.83 -18.69
C VAL A 58 7.82 -5.88 -19.74
N GLY A 59 8.35 -5.95 -20.96
CA GLY A 59 8.17 -5.04 -22.09
C GLY A 59 7.05 -5.48 -23.03
N SER A 60 5.91 -5.90 -22.46
CA SER A 60 4.68 -6.07 -23.24
C SER A 60 3.70 -4.93 -22.93
N ALA A 61 2.68 -4.77 -23.77
CA ALA A 61 1.63 -3.73 -23.59
C ALA A 61 0.88 -3.85 -22.24
N GLN A 62 0.92 -5.02 -21.59
CA GLN A 62 0.42 -5.24 -20.23
C GLN A 62 1.47 -5.97 -19.39
N PRO A 63 2.23 -5.26 -18.55
CA PRO A 63 3.19 -5.89 -17.65
C PRO A 63 2.46 -6.81 -16.66
N HIS A 64 2.76 -8.11 -16.68
CA HIS A 64 2.20 -9.10 -15.75
C HIS A 64 3.32 -9.72 -14.92
N ILE A 65 3.17 -9.71 -13.60
CA ILE A 65 4.10 -10.39 -12.68
C ILE A 65 3.55 -11.78 -12.41
N THR A 66 4.25 -12.83 -12.84
CA THR A 66 3.86 -14.18 -12.45
C THR A 66 4.27 -14.45 -11.00
N LYS A 67 3.63 -15.45 -10.37
CA LYS A 67 4.05 -15.92 -9.03
C LYS A 67 5.53 -16.29 -8.99
N ARG A 68 6.06 -16.88 -10.07
CA ARG A 68 7.47 -17.27 -10.17
C ARG A 68 8.38 -16.05 -10.15
N ASP A 69 8.02 -15.01 -10.89
CA ASP A 69 8.78 -13.76 -10.94
C ASP A 69 8.77 -13.10 -9.56
N PHE A 70 7.60 -12.99 -8.93
CA PHE A 70 7.47 -12.42 -7.59
C PHE A 70 8.30 -13.19 -6.55
N SER A 71 8.33 -14.53 -6.62
CA SER A 71 9.15 -15.35 -5.71
C SER A 71 10.66 -15.15 -5.87
N SER A 72 11.12 -14.57 -6.98
CA SER A 72 12.54 -14.22 -7.19
C SER A 72 12.93 -12.86 -6.60
N LEU A 73 11.94 -12.08 -6.15
CA LEU A 73 12.17 -10.77 -5.54
C LEU A 73 12.95 -10.92 -4.23
N LYS A 74 14.09 -10.25 -4.15
CA LYS A 74 14.89 -10.18 -2.93
C LYS A 74 14.59 -8.87 -2.22
N VAL A 75 14.24 -8.98 -0.94
CA VAL A 75 13.95 -7.86 -0.05
C VAL A 75 14.92 -7.94 1.12
N ASN A 76 15.53 -6.81 1.47
CA ASN A 76 16.30 -6.71 2.70
C ASN A 76 15.34 -6.54 3.87
N ILE A 77 15.41 -7.42 4.85
CA ILE A 77 14.53 -7.41 6.02
C ILE A 77 15.42 -7.21 7.27
N PRO A 78 15.10 -6.25 8.16
CA PRO A 78 15.80 -6.08 9.42
C PRO A 78 15.74 -7.36 10.27
N ASN A 79 16.83 -7.65 10.98
CA ASN A 79 16.98 -8.90 11.74
C ASN A 79 15.99 -8.99 12.93
N THR A 80 15.55 -7.86 13.47
CA THR A 80 14.68 -7.85 14.65
C THR A 80 13.25 -7.49 14.26
N PHE A 81 12.29 -8.27 14.78
CA PHE A 81 10.86 -8.00 14.58
C PHE A 81 10.43 -6.65 15.17
N GLU A 82 11.06 -6.23 16.26
CA GLU A 82 10.80 -4.93 16.89
C GLU A 82 11.18 -3.75 15.98
N GLU A 83 12.35 -3.80 15.34
CA GLU A 83 12.78 -2.78 14.38
C GLU A 83 11.83 -2.70 13.19
N GLN A 84 11.42 -3.86 12.66
CA GLN A 84 10.42 -3.92 11.59
C GLN A 84 9.11 -3.24 12.01
N GLN A 85 8.61 -3.49 13.22
CA GLN A 85 7.40 -2.82 13.73
C GLN A 85 7.58 -1.31 13.85
N LYS A 86 8.73 -0.83 14.36
CA LYS A 86 9.02 0.62 14.46
C LYS A 86 9.03 1.29 13.09
N ILE A 87 9.66 0.65 12.10
CA ILE A 87 9.70 1.16 10.72
C ILE A 87 8.29 1.17 10.12
N GLY A 88 7.54 0.07 10.25
CA GLY A 88 6.17 -0.02 9.74
C GLY A 88 5.25 1.04 10.35
N ALA A 89 5.30 1.23 11.68
CA ALA A 89 4.51 2.24 12.38
C ALA A 89 4.88 3.66 11.96
N PHE A 90 6.16 3.93 11.68
CA PHE A 90 6.60 5.23 11.17
C PHE A 90 6.01 5.55 9.79
N PHE A 91 5.98 4.60 8.86
CA PHE A 91 5.36 4.84 7.55
C PHE A 91 3.83 4.94 7.63
N GLN A 92 3.18 4.16 8.52
CA GLN A 92 1.75 4.31 8.78
C GLN A 92 1.39 5.70 9.30
N SER A 93 2.17 6.26 10.25
CA SER A 93 1.91 7.61 10.76
C SER A 93 2.13 8.69 9.70
N LEU A 94 3.07 8.49 8.77
CA LEU A 94 3.22 9.36 7.61
C LEU A 94 2.00 9.30 6.68
N ASP A 95 1.52 8.09 6.36
CA ASP A 95 0.34 7.91 5.52
C ASP A 95 -0.91 8.55 6.16
N ASP A 96 -1.11 8.38 7.46
CA ASP A 96 -2.19 9.03 8.22
C ASP A 96 -2.08 10.56 8.16
N THR A 97 -0.87 11.10 8.31
CA THR A 97 -0.61 12.54 8.22
C THR A 97 -0.92 13.08 6.83
N ILE A 98 -0.53 12.36 5.78
CA ILE A 98 -0.84 12.72 4.38
C ILE A 98 -2.36 12.71 4.16
N ALA A 99 -3.06 11.68 4.64
CA ALA A 99 -4.52 11.57 4.52
C ALA A 99 -5.24 12.73 5.20
N LEU A 100 -4.81 13.10 6.42
CA LEU A 100 -5.35 14.25 7.16
C LEU A 100 -5.15 15.56 6.38
N HIS A 101 -3.96 15.80 5.84
CA HIS A 101 -3.69 17.00 5.04
C HIS A 101 -4.49 17.02 3.73
N GLN A 102 -4.67 15.87 3.08
CA GLN A 102 -5.48 15.77 1.87
C GLN A 102 -6.96 16.10 2.15
N GLN A 103 -7.52 15.59 3.26
CA GLN A 103 -8.87 15.92 3.69
C GLN A 103 -9.04 17.42 3.98
N ALA A 104 -8.06 18.04 4.65
CA ALA A 104 -8.07 19.47 4.90
C ALA A 104 -8.01 20.29 3.60
N LEU A 105 -7.15 19.89 2.66
CA LEU A 105 -7.03 20.51 1.34
C LEU A 105 -8.36 20.47 0.57
N ASP A 106 -9.03 19.31 0.56
CA ASP A 106 -10.29 19.14 -0.17
C ASP A 106 -11.42 19.93 0.47
N THR A 107 -11.43 20.03 1.80
CA THR A 107 -12.35 20.91 2.54
C THR A 107 -12.14 22.38 2.16
N LEU A 108 -10.89 22.84 2.12
CA LEU A 108 -10.56 24.22 1.74
C LEU A 108 -10.91 24.53 0.28
N LYS A 109 -10.70 23.58 -0.64
CA LYS A 109 -11.12 23.73 -2.05
C LYS A 109 -12.63 23.88 -2.16
N LEU A 110 -13.40 23.07 -1.43
CA LEU A 110 -14.86 23.15 -1.41
C LEU A 110 -15.34 24.48 -0.84
N LEU A 111 -14.76 24.92 0.28
CA LEU A 111 -15.06 26.21 0.89
C LEU A 111 -14.77 27.37 -0.07
N LYS A 112 -13.59 27.39 -0.70
CA LYS A 112 -13.23 28.41 -1.71
C LYS A 112 -14.26 28.45 -2.84
N LYS A 113 -14.67 27.29 -3.36
CA LYS A 113 -15.70 27.20 -4.41
C LYS A 113 -17.03 27.79 -3.95
N SER A 114 -17.48 27.44 -2.75
CA SER A 114 -18.73 27.97 -2.19
C SER A 114 -18.69 29.48 -1.98
N LEU A 115 -17.56 30.02 -1.49
CA LEU A 115 -17.40 31.45 -1.28
C LEU A 115 -17.42 32.20 -2.61
N LEU A 116 -16.67 31.73 -3.62
CA LEU A 116 -16.67 32.36 -4.95
C LEU A 116 -18.05 32.33 -5.60
N GLN A 117 -18.82 31.24 -5.46
CA GLN A 117 -20.20 31.20 -5.94
C GLN A 117 -21.08 32.26 -5.28
N LYS A 118 -20.86 32.56 -4.00
CA LYS A 118 -21.61 33.60 -3.27
C LYS A 118 -21.14 35.03 -3.58
N MET A 119 -20.03 35.23 -4.27
CA MET A 119 -19.52 36.57 -4.62
C MET A 119 -20.14 37.15 -5.89
N PHE A 120 -20.68 36.30 -6.76
CA PHE A 120 -21.22 36.71 -8.08
C PHE A 120 -22.74 36.45 -8.20
N VAL A 121 -23.41 36.26 -7.06
CA VAL A 121 -24.87 36.16 -6.91
C VAL A 121 -25.34 37.28 -6.01
#